data_AF-A0AAW2HQY7-F1
#
_entry.id   AF-A0AAW2HQY7-F1
#
_cell.length_a   1.000
_cell.length_b   1.000
_cell.length_c   1.000
_cell.angle_alpha   90.00
_cell.angle_beta   90.00
_cell.angle_gamma   90.00
#
_symmetry.space_group_name_H-M   'P 1'
#
loop_
_entity.id
_entity.type
_entity.pdbx_description
1 polymer ?
#
loop_
_entity_poly.entity_id
_entity_poly.type
_entity_poly.pdbx_seq_one_letter_code
_entity_poly.pdbx_strand_id
1 'polypeptide(L)'
;MRVCADCGKTGPSWASVNHGVLLCDECCSIHRNVGRHVSWVRPLQQISKIPSLLMMVEALNKAGANNIWEHTLLELPTSTLSCKPSSNEPLHSTKEEFIRKKYEELKFTLKSDQEPDGPEGLSAQLHASARTPDLLTSLRLFAQGADPNFYHEEKGSTPLHVAAKSGQLLQAELLIIHGADITKKDSSGKTPEEVALEAKHMAVAERLREIKHQVRDRLTNYLHSKKQAPLNHFDFLKNDSHTNDINDHNLDAKIKLEMLSNSQFEKLVADVYDEVDRREAEIALLSSNSPKEVAFGNSAPFLPVHPELSSTRNQGRQKLACLTNKELNSLISDILIDSKRRDTSHQIVFDEKKKPSPGPISYSQLLLNKVKSEISDEEPLYDSVASDEDYAYTDKMSAEGVSVDSVSTVNADGKSMDEGDLRRSLASSLATISRLQSEIRLLQDTVAGLVKENRELKDEILQVKSFARGIEASNEGEAEPVSDTRSQRIARPTSMYETREGLRYWNSKSEEPRSGTQSLYQRQSYVQDQPRYEDVVRRTEQVAKRVKELWTAVVECDFRTFVPCAERIRVAVAELIAIFPQVRS
;
A
#
# COMPACT_ATOMS: atom_id res chain seq x y z
N MET A 1 -0.07 2.07 -37.33
CA MET A 1 1.31 2.43 -36.93
C MET A 1 1.38 2.34 -35.41
N ARG A 2 2.39 1.72 -34.79
CA ARG A 2 2.50 1.68 -33.31
C ARG A 2 2.94 3.06 -32.82
N VAL A 3 2.03 3.77 -32.18
CA VAL A 3 2.25 5.12 -31.63
C VAL A 3 1.97 5.13 -30.14
N CYS A 4 2.65 6.02 -29.42
CA CYS A 4 2.37 6.31 -28.03
C CYS A 4 0.93 6.81 -27.88
N ALA A 5 0.19 6.21 -26.96
CA ALA A 5 -1.21 6.52 -26.73
C ALA A 5 -1.43 7.93 -26.17
N ASP A 6 -0.44 8.54 -25.51
CA ASP A 6 -0.63 9.84 -24.87
C ASP A 6 -0.10 11.00 -25.70
N CYS A 7 1.01 10.84 -26.42
CA CYS A 7 1.64 11.92 -27.19
C CYS A 7 1.83 11.64 -28.70
N GLY A 8 1.42 10.46 -29.19
CA GLY A 8 1.53 10.10 -30.61
C GLY A 8 2.94 9.76 -31.11
N LYS A 9 3.98 9.83 -30.26
CA LYS A 9 5.37 9.47 -30.61
C LYS A 9 5.44 8.04 -31.18
N THR A 10 6.11 7.86 -32.31
CA THR A 10 6.25 6.55 -32.97
C THR A 10 7.23 5.64 -32.23
N GLY A 11 7.03 4.32 -32.36
CA GLY A 11 7.95 3.32 -31.79
C GLY A 11 7.89 3.20 -30.26
N PRO A 12 6.70 3.04 -29.66
CA PRO A 12 6.58 2.81 -28.22
C PRO A 12 7.28 1.50 -27.79
N SER A 13 8.00 1.57 -26.69
CA SER A 13 8.78 0.49 -26.06
C SER A 13 8.09 -0.11 -24.83
N TRP A 14 7.03 0.54 -24.34
CA TRP A 14 6.30 0.17 -23.13
C TRP A 14 4.82 -0.04 -23.42
N ALA A 15 4.13 -0.70 -22.49
CA ALA A 15 2.68 -0.74 -22.47
C ALA A 15 2.16 -0.49 -21.06
N SER A 16 1.02 0.21 -20.97
CA SER A 16 0.16 0.15 -19.79
C SER A 16 -0.81 -1.00 -19.98
N VAL A 17 -0.58 -2.07 -19.23
CA VAL A 17 -1.17 -3.38 -19.47
C VAL A 17 -2.66 -3.40 -19.11
N ASN A 18 -3.04 -2.75 -18.01
CA ASN A 18 -4.45 -2.63 -17.58
C ASN A 18 -5.28 -1.68 -18.46
N HIS A 19 -4.64 -0.73 -19.13
CA HIS A 19 -5.33 0.18 -20.05
C HIS A 19 -5.32 -0.32 -21.51
N GLY A 20 -4.53 -1.34 -21.84
CA GLY A 20 -4.42 -1.88 -23.20
C GLY A 20 -3.76 -0.91 -24.20
N VAL A 21 -2.84 -0.05 -23.73
CA VAL A 21 -2.22 1.01 -24.53
C VAL A 21 -0.69 0.92 -24.56
N LEU A 22 -0.09 1.45 -25.63
CA LEU A 22 1.36 1.49 -25.83
C LEU A 22 1.92 2.88 -25.47
N LEU A 23 3.09 2.94 -24.86
CA LEU A 23 3.71 4.15 -24.32
C LEU A 23 5.15 4.31 -24.81
N CYS A 24 5.57 5.56 -25.05
CA CYS A 24 6.99 5.91 -25.21
C CYS A 24 7.68 6.03 -23.84
N ASP A 25 9.02 6.07 -23.82
CA ASP A 25 9.80 6.14 -22.58
C ASP A 25 9.43 7.36 -21.71
N GLU A 26 9.18 8.51 -22.34
CA GLU A 26 8.76 9.76 -21.70
C GLU A 26 7.40 9.62 -20.99
N CYS A 27 6.34 9.25 -21.70
CA CYS A 27 5.02 9.08 -21.08
C CYS A 27 5.05 7.96 -20.04
N CYS A 28 5.83 6.90 -20.27
CA CYS A 28 6.01 5.82 -19.31
C CYS A 28 6.59 6.31 -17.97
N SER A 29 7.52 7.28 -17.96
CA SER A 29 8.06 7.80 -16.69
C SER A 29 6.99 8.45 -15.82
N ILE A 30 6.02 9.14 -16.43
CA ILE A 30 4.87 9.72 -15.71
C ILE A 30 3.93 8.61 -15.22
N HIS A 31 3.63 7.62 -16.06
CA HIS A 31 2.81 6.47 -15.66
C HIS A 31 3.41 5.69 -14.47
N ARG A 32 4.73 5.67 -14.31
CA ARG A 32 5.38 5.08 -13.13
C ARG A 32 5.12 5.88 -11.85
N ASN A 33 4.99 7.20 -11.96
CA ASN A 33 4.79 8.09 -10.81
C ASN A 33 3.35 8.10 -10.29
N VAL A 34 2.36 7.74 -11.11
CA VAL A 34 0.97 7.55 -10.63
C VAL A 34 0.76 6.19 -9.93
N GLY A 35 1.67 5.23 -10.15
CA GLY A 35 1.66 3.93 -9.48
C GLY A 35 0.82 2.86 -10.18
N ARG A 36 1.09 1.59 -9.82
CA ARG A 36 0.48 0.40 -10.46
C ARG A 36 -1.04 0.32 -10.33
N HIS A 37 -1.58 0.91 -9.26
CA HIS A 37 -3.02 0.94 -9.01
C HIS A 37 -3.75 1.78 -10.05
N VAL A 38 -3.13 2.85 -10.56
CA VAL A 38 -3.63 3.59 -11.72
C VAL A 38 -3.18 2.90 -13.00
N SER A 39 -1.87 2.79 -13.21
CA SER A 39 -1.29 2.26 -14.44
C SER A 39 -0.23 1.21 -14.18
N TRP A 40 -0.50 -0.01 -14.62
CA TRP A 40 0.47 -1.09 -14.60
C TRP A 40 1.34 -1.08 -15.85
N VAL A 41 2.51 -0.45 -15.76
CA VAL A 41 3.46 -0.34 -16.88
C VAL A 41 4.46 -1.48 -16.94
N ARG A 42 4.74 -1.97 -18.15
CA ARG A 42 5.81 -2.94 -18.39
C ARG A 42 6.52 -2.71 -19.74
N PRO A 43 7.82 -3.03 -19.85
CA PRO A 43 8.52 -3.03 -21.13
C PRO A 43 7.93 -4.09 -22.06
N LEU A 44 7.80 -3.77 -23.35
CA LEU A 44 7.30 -4.72 -24.35
C LEU A 44 8.16 -5.98 -24.44
N GLN A 45 9.47 -5.86 -24.21
CA GLN A 45 10.40 -7.01 -24.18
C GLN A 45 10.11 -7.97 -23.01
N GLN A 46 9.59 -7.48 -21.88
CA GLN A 46 9.18 -8.33 -20.77
C GLN A 46 7.81 -8.94 -21.04
N ILE A 47 6.87 -8.14 -21.59
CA ILE A 47 5.54 -8.63 -21.98
C ILE A 47 5.65 -9.72 -23.05
N SER A 48 6.60 -9.62 -23.98
CA SER A 48 6.80 -10.62 -25.04
C SER A 48 7.25 -12.00 -24.54
N LYS A 49 7.72 -12.11 -23.29
CA LYS A 49 7.99 -13.40 -22.64
C LYS A 49 6.71 -14.13 -22.21
N ILE A 50 5.57 -13.43 -22.19
CA ILE A 50 4.25 -13.94 -21.82
C ILE A 50 3.31 -13.78 -23.03
N PRO A 51 3.21 -14.80 -23.91
CA PRO A 51 2.49 -14.67 -25.18
C PRO A 51 1.03 -14.25 -25.04
N SER A 52 0.29 -14.82 -24.08
CA SER A 52 -1.12 -14.46 -23.81
C SER A 52 -1.29 -12.98 -23.47
N LEU A 53 -0.39 -12.45 -22.64
CA LEU A 53 -0.41 -11.06 -22.21
C LEU A 53 -0.09 -10.11 -23.36
N LEU A 54 0.92 -10.44 -24.18
CA LEU A 54 1.26 -9.67 -25.38
C LEU A 54 0.08 -9.62 -26.36
N MET A 55 -0.50 -10.78 -26.65
CA MET A 55 -1.66 -10.88 -27.54
C MET A 55 -2.85 -10.06 -27.03
N MET A 56 -3.12 -10.08 -25.73
CA MET A 56 -4.20 -9.30 -25.13
C MET A 56 -3.95 -7.78 -25.29
N VAL A 57 -2.76 -7.29 -24.95
CA VAL A 57 -2.41 -5.86 -25.08
C VAL A 57 -2.45 -5.41 -26.55
N GLU A 58 -1.92 -6.22 -27.47
CA GLU A 58 -1.94 -5.89 -28.90
C GLU A 58 -3.36 -5.92 -29.47
N ALA A 59 -4.21 -6.87 -29.05
CA ALA A 59 -5.61 -6.94 -29.46
C ALA A 59 -6.40 -5.72 -28.97
N LEU A 60 -6.24 -5.33 -27.70
CA LEU A 60 -6.85 -4.11 -27.15
C LEU A 60 -6.38 -2.84 -27.86
N ASN A 61 -5.07 -2.72 -28.08
CA ASN A 61 -4.50 -1.57 -28.77
C ASN A 61 -5.03 -1.46 -30.20
N LYS A 62 -5.10 -2.58 -30.94
CA LYS A 62 -5.65 -2.63 -32.30
C LYS A 62 -7.16 -2.37 -32.35
N ALA A 63 -7.90 -2.80 -31.32
CA ALA A 63 -9.33 -2.56 -31.18
C ALA A 63 -9.66 -1.10 -30.80
N GLY A 64 -8.66 -0.26 -30.53
CA GLY A 64 -8.88 1.13 -30.18
C GLY A 64 -9.16 1.37 -28.70
N ALA A 65 -8.55 0.59 -27.79
CA ALA A 65 -8.67 0.78 -26.34
C ALA A 65 -8.41 2.23 -25.89
N ASN A 66 -7.53 2.95 -26.59
CA ASN A 66 -7.26 4.37 -26.31
C ASN A 66 -8.53 5.27 -26.42
N ASN A 67 -9.50 4.89 -27.24
CA ASN A 67 -10.75 5.63 -27.42
C ASN A 67 -11.63 5.59 -26.16
N ILE A 68 -11.47 4.57 -25.29
CA ILE A 68 -12.17 4.51 -24.00
C ILE A 68 -11.68 5.65 -23.10
N TRP A 69 -10.36 5.83 -23.05
CA TRP A 69 -9.67 6.81 -22.20
C TRP A 69 -9.69 8.23 -22.77
N GLU A 70 -10.08 8.40 -24.04
CA GLU A 70 -10.12 9.69 -24.74
C GLU A 70 -11.51 9.98 -25.33
N HIS A 71 -12.56 9.32 -24.84
CA HIS A 71 -13.91 9.37 -25.41
C HIS A 71 -14.41 10.81 -25.66
N THR A 72 -14.38 11.65 -24.63
CA THR A 72 -14.84 13.06 -24.73
C THR A 72 -13.95 13.92 -25.62
N LEU A 73 -12.67 13.57 -25.80
CA LEU A 73 -11.77 14.26 -26.73
C LEU A 73 -12.13 13.98 -28.20
N LEU A 74 -12.80 12.85 -28.46
CA LEU A 74 -13.26 12.47 -29.80
C LEU A 74 -14.62 13.09 -30.15
N GLU A 75 -15.45 13.40 -29.16
CA GLU A 75 -16.82 13.92 -29.36
C GLU A 75 -16.91 15.45 -29.49
N LEU A 76 -16.00 16.19 -28.85
CA LEU A 76 -16.08 17.65 -28.77
C LEU A 76 -15.26 18.35 -29.86
N PRO A 77 -15.79 19.43 -30.48
CA PRO A 77 -15.01 20.27 -31.39
C PRO A 77 -13.76 20.81 -30.69
N THR A 78 -12.64 20.76 -31.39
CA THR A 78 -11.24 20.98 -30.97
C THR A 78 -10.91 22.28 -30.20
N SER A 79 -11.88 23.15 -29.94
CA SER A 79 -11.67 24.51 -29.45
C SER A 79 -11.77 24.70 -27.93
N THR A 80 -12.30 23.75 -27.14
CA THR A 80 -12.58 23.96 -25.70
C THR A 80 -11.99 22.94 -24.73
N LEU A 81 -11.29 21.91 -25.20
CA LEU A 81 -10.67 20.89 -24.35
C LEU A 81 -9.14 20.91 -24.45
N SER A 82 -8.50 20.55 -23.33
CA SER A 82 -7.06 20.26 -23.24
C SER A 82 -6.63 19.40 -24.42
N CYS A 83 -5.92 19.98 -25.38
CA CYS A 83 -5.44 19.25 -26.54
C CYS A 83 -4.52 18.11 -26.10
N LYS A 84 -4.69 16.95 -26.73
CA LYS A 84 -3.77 15.83 -26.58
C LYS A 84 -2.35 16.31 -26.91
N PRO A 85 -1.36 16.04 -26.04
CA PRO A 85 -0.04 16.61 -26.22
C PRO A 85 0.65 16.05 -27.46
N SER A 86 1.50 16.86 -28.07
CA SER A 86 2.36 16.41 -29.17
C SER A 86 3.62 15.71 -28.66
N SER A 87 4.32 14.99 -29.53
CA SER A 87 5.56 14.29 -29.15
C SER A 87 6.65 15.23 -28.63
N ASN A 88 6.67 16.49 -29.05
CA ASN A 88 7.75 17.45 -28.77
C ASN A 88 7.47 18.35 -27.56
N GLU A 89 6.28 18.25 -26.97
CA GLU A 89 5.91 19.06 -25.81
C GLU A 89 6.67 18.65 -24.55
N PRO A 90 6.83 19.59 -23.59
CA PRO A 90 7.55 19.34 -22.36
C PRO A 90 6.89 18.24 -21.53
N LEU A 91 7.74 17.44 -20.89
CA LEU A 91 7.32 16.29 -20.08
C LEU A 91 6.55 16.74 -18.83
N HIS A 92 7.18 17.59 -18.05
CA HIS A 92 6.59 18.21 -16.86
C HIS A 92 5.72 19.39 -17.27
N SER A 93 4.61 19.61 -16.56
CA SER A 93 3.45 20.44 -16.93
C SER A 93 2.54 19.80 -17.98
N THR A 94 2.88 19.80 -19.27
CA THR A 94 1.92 19.44 -20.33
C THR A 94 1.60 17.95 -20.39
N LYS A 95 2.60 17.09 -20.61
CA LYS A 95 2.36 15.63 -20.71
C LYS A 95 1.91 15.05 -19.37
N GLU A 96 2.49 15.52 -18.26
CA GLU A 96 2.10 15.07 -16.92
C GLU A 96 0.65 15.40 -16.58
N GLU A 97 0.23 16.66 -16.75
CA GLU A 97 -1.14 17.08 -16.47
C GLU A 97 -2.15 16.33 -17.33
N PHE A 98 -1.83 16.10 -18.61
CA PHE A 98 -2.67 15.31 -19.49
C PHE A 98 -2.81 13.85 -19.03
N ILE A 99 -1.70 13.18 -18.70
CA ILE A 99 -1.71 11.77 -18.29
C ILE A 99 -2.46 11.59 -16.96
N ARG A 100 -2.27 12.49 -15.99
CA ARG A 100 -3.04 12.48 -14.73
C ARG A 100 -4.53 12.68 -14.99
N LYS A 101 -4.92 13.69 -15.78
CA LYS A 101 -6.32 13.90 -16.18
C LYS A 101 -6.91 12.68 -16.88
N LYS A 102 -6.13 12.00 -17.72
CA LYS A 102 -6.58 10.86 -18.51
C LYS A 102 -6.81 9.61 -17.68
N TYR A 103 -5.88 9.24 -16.81
CA TYR A 103 -5.91 7.94 -16.12
C TYR A 103 -6.15 8.03 -14.60
N GLU A 104 -5.76 9.13 -13.94
CA GLU A 104 -5.96 9.33 -12.50
C GLU A 104 -7.33 9.98 -12.23
N GLU A 105 -7.67 11.05 -12.97
CA GLU A 105 -8.97 11.75 -12.81
C GLU A 105 -10.08 11.15 -13.68
N LEU A 106 -9.75 10.26 -14.63
CA LEU A 106 -10.65 9.76 -15.67
C LEU A 106 -11.50 10.87 -16.32
N LYS A 107 -10.88 12.01 -16.58
CA LYS A 107 -11.58 13.21 -17.05
C LYS A 107 -12.22 13.01 -18.43
N PHE A 108 -11.59 12.19 -19.26
CA PHE A 108 -11.96 12.06 -20.66
C PHE A 108 -12.75 10.79 -20.99
N THR A 109 -13.00 9.92 -20.01
CA THR A 109 -13.79 8.70 -20.20
C THR A 109 -15.28 9.01 -20.25
N LEU A 110 -16.06 8.12 -20.87
CA LEU A 110 -17.51 8.19 -20.81
C LEU A 110 -17.97 7.91 -19.37
N LYS A 111 -18.53 8.93 -18.72
CA LYS A 111 -19.27 8.77 -17.47
C LYS A 111 -20.71 8.45 -17.83
N SER A 112 -21.25 7.33 -17.34
CA SER A 112 -22.67 7.01 -17.56
C SER A 112 -23.53 8.05 -16.83
N ASP A 113 -24.23 8.91 -17.57
CA ASP A 113 -25.21 9.85 -17.02
C ASP A 113 -26.52 9.15 -16.58
N GLN A 114 -26.72 7.92 -17.06
CA GLN A 114 -27.78 7.05 -16.56
C GLN A 114 -27.29 6.44 -15.25
N GLU A 115 -28.10 6.58 -14.19
CA GLU A 115 -28.03 5.68 -13.04
C GLU A 115 -27.95 4.27 -13.65
N PRO A 116 -26.83 3.54 -13.49
CA PRO A 116 -26.78 2.16 -13.97
C PRO A 116 -27.93 1.39 -13.29
N ASP A 117 -28.25 0.18 -13.74
CA ASP A 117 -29.03 -0.78 -12.93
C ASP A 117 -28.23 -1.20 -11.66
N GLY A 118 -27.67 -0.24 -10.92
CA GLY A 118 -26.62 -0.39 -9.95
C GLY A 118 -25.27 -0.84 -10.55
N PRO A 119 -24.20 -0.83 -9.74
CA PRO A 119 -22.93 -1.49 -10.07
C PRO A 119 -23.11 -3.00 -10.38
N GLU A 120 -24.20 -3.59 -9.90
CA GLU A 120 -24.62 -4.96 -10.19
C GLU A 120 -24.96 -5.15 -11.68
N GLY A 121 -25.64 -4.20 -12.32
CA GLY A 121 -25.96 -4.26 -13.75
C GLY A 121 -24.72 -4.26 -14.66
N LEU A 122 -23.73 -3.41 -14.39
CA LEU A 122 -22.46 -3.39 -15.13
C LEU A 122 -21.66 -4.67 -14.93
N SER A 123 -21.66 -5.19 -13.69
CA SER A 123 -20.94 -6.41 -13.34
C SER A 123 -21.60 -7.66 -13.93
N ALA A 124 -22.93 -7.69 -14.03
CA ALA A 124 -23.67 -8.72 -14.76
C ALA A 124 -23.40 -8.65 -16.28
N GLN A 125 -23.29 -7.45 -16.86
CA GLN A 125 -22.85 -7.29 -18.25
C GLN A 125 -21.44 -7.83 -18.47
N LEU A 126 -20.52 -7.59 -17.53
CA LEU A 126 -19.14 -8.13 -17.59
C LEU A 126 -19.14 -9.67 -17.50
N HIS A 127 -19.98 -10.23 -16.63
CA HIS A 127 -20.18 -11.68 -16.54
C HIS A 127 -20.62 -12.28 -17.88
N ALA A 128 -21.55 -11.61 -18.57
CA ALA A 128 -22.02 -12.03 -19.89
C ALA A 128 -20.96 -11.84 -20.99
N SER A 129 -20.26 -10.70 -21.01
CA SER A 129 -19.27 -10.36 -22.05
C SER A 129 -18.06 -11.30 -22.04
N ALA A 130 -17.67 -11.80 -20.87
CA ALA A 130 -16.55 -12.72 -20.66
C ALA A 130 -16.65 -14.03 -21.45
N ARG A 131 -17.84 -14.39 -21.96
CA ARG A 131 -18.06 -15.55 -22.85
C ARG A 131 -17.52 -15.34 -24.27
N THR A 132 -17.38 -14.09 -24.69
CA THR A 132 -17.02 -13.70 -26.06
C THR A 132 -15.59 -13.16 -26.11
N PRO A 133 -14.91 -13.18 -27.28
CA PRO A 133 -13.56 -12.65 -27.41
C PRO A 133 -13.48 -11.10 -27.44
N ASP A 134 -14.60 -10.39 -27.26
CA ASP A 134 -14.64 -8.93 -27.30
C ASP A 134 -14.03 -8.30 -26.04
N LEU A 135 -12.72 -8.10 -26.08
CA LEU A 135 -11.96 -7.48 -24.99
C LEU A 135 -12.33 -6.00 -24.78
N LEU A 136 -12.73 -5.29 -25.83
CA LEU A 136 -12.98 -3.86 -25.75
C LEU A 136 -14.23 -3.57 -24.93
N THR A 137 -15.28 -4.39 -25.08
CA THR A 137 -16.48 -4.29 -24.24
C THR A 137 -16.16 -4.54 -22.77
N SER A 138 -15.41 -5.60 -22.45
CA SER A 138 -14.99 -5.89 -21.07
C SER A 138 -14.12 -4.76 -20.49
N LEU A 139 -13.18 -4.21 -21.26
CA LEU A 139 -12.34 -3.09 -20.84
C LEU A 139 -13.16 -1.82 -20.57
N ARG A 140 -14.17 -1.54 -21.40
CA ARG A 140 -15.08 -0.41 -21.19
C ARG A 140 -15.90 -0.58 -19.91
N LEU A 141 -16.40 -1.78 -19.64
CA LEU A 141 -17.12 -2.08 -18.40
C LEU A 141 -16.21 -1.89 -17.17
N PHE A 142 -14.94 -2.27 -17.25
CA PHE A 142 -13.96 -1.95 -16.21
C PHE A 142 -13.75 -0.44 -16.01
N ALA A 143 -13.64 0.32 -17.11
CA ALA A 143 -13.53 1.78 -17.03
C ALA A 143 -14.77 2.44 -16.40
N GLN A 144 -15.93 1.77 -16.43
CA GLN A 144 -17.18 2.20 -15.80
C GLN A 144 -17.38 1.66 -14.38
N GLY A 145 -16.47 0.81 -13.87
CA GLY A 145 -16.50 0.30 -12.50
C GLY A 145 -17.15 -1.09 -12.31
N ALA A 146 -17.24 -1.92 -13.36
CA ALA A 146 -17.67 -3.30 -13.20
C ALA A 146 -16.70 -4.10 -12.30
N ASP A 147 -17.26 -4.89 -11.37
CA ASP A 147 -16.46 -5.70 -10.46
C ASP A 147 -15.96 -7.00 -11.15
N PRO A 148 -14.64 -7.22 -11.32
CA PRO A 148 -14.09 -8.47 -11.86
C PRO A 148 -14.44 -9.70 -11.03
N ASN A 149 -14.76 -9.50 -9.75
CA ASN A 149 -15.05 -10.54 -8.76
C ASN A 149 -16.54 -10.76 -8.51
N PHE A 150 -17.40 -10.10 -9.28
CA PHE A 150 -18.84 -10.24 -9.19
C PHE A 150 -19.26 -11.72 -9.24
N TYR A 151 -20.14 -12.11 -8.32
CA TYR A 151 -20.68 -13.45 -8.26
C TYR A 151 -22.14 -13.41 -8.69
N HIS A 152 -22.44 -14.03 -9.83
CA HIS A 152 -23.80 -14.05 -10.35
C HIS A 152 -24.58 -15.17 -9.67
N GLU A 153 -25.46 -14.84 -8.71
CA GLU A 153 -26.20 -15.81 -7.91
C GLU A 153 -26.96 -16.85 -8.75
N GLU A 154 -27.76 -16.40 -9.72
CA GLU A 154 -28.53 -17.34 -10.57
C GLU A 154 -27.67 -18.25 -11.47
N LYS A 155 -26.47 -17.80 -11.85
CA LYS A 155 -25.53 -18.58 -12.67
C LYS A 155 -24.46 -19.26 -11.82
N GLY A 156 -24.44 -19.02 -10.52
CA GLY A 156 -23.50 -19.55 -9.54
C GLY A 156 -22.03 -19.36 -9.89
N SER A 157 -21.62 -18.27 -10.54
CA SER A 157 -20.25 -18.15 -11.09
C SER A 157 -19.77 -16.72 -11.25
N THR A 158 -18.45 -16.52 -11.33
CA THR A 158 -17.82 -15.22 -11.60
C THR A 158 -17.49 -15.05 -13.10
N PRO A 159 -17.22 -13.83 -13.59
CA PRO A 159 -16.78 -13.61 -14.96
C PRO A 159 -15.58 -14.48 -15.36
N LEU A 160 -14.64 -14.74 -14.44
CA LEU A 160 -13.47 -15.58 -14.71
C LEU A 160 -13.83 -17.05 -14.94
N HIS A 161 -14.83 -17.58 -14.23
CA HIS A 161 -15.38 -18.92 -14.52
C HIS A 161 -16.01 -18.98 -15.91
N VAL A 162 -16.71 -17.92 -16.33
CA VAL A 162 -17.32 -17.86 -17.68
C VAL A 162 -16.23 -17.86 -18.76
N ALA A 163 -15.18 -17.06 -18.60
CA ALA A 163 -14.04 -17.03 -19.52
C ALA A 163 -13.32 -18.39 -19.57
N ALA A 164 -13.09 -19.02 -18.40
CA ALA A 164 -12.49 -20.34 -18.28
C ALA A 164 -13.31 -21.43 -18.99
N LYS A 165 -14.61 -21.48 -18.73
CA LYS A 165 -15.54 -22.44 -19.35
C LYS A 165 -15.67 -22.26 -20.86
N SER A 166 -15.47 -21.05 -21.35
CA SER A 166 -15.61 -20.69 -22.78
C SER A 166 -14.28 -20.69 -23.52
N GLY A 167 -13.17 -21.00 -22.85
CA GLY A 167 -11.83 -21.03 -23.45
C GLY A 167 -11.29 -19.64 -23.84
N GLN A 168 -11.82 -18.56 -23.27
CA GLN A 168 -11.46 -17.20 -23.62
C GLN A 168 -10.18 -16.77 -22.90
N LEU A 169 -9.03 -17.23 -23.38
CA LEU A 169 -7.72 -16.97 -22.78
C LEU A 169 -7.43 -15.48 -22.59
N LEU A 170 -7.73 -14.64 -23.58
CA LEU A 170 -7.45 -13.20 -23.49
C LEU A 170 -8.43 -12.49 -22.55
N GLN A 171 -9.68 -12.95 -22.44
CA GLN A 171 -10.62 -12.44 -21.42
C GLN A 171 -10.15 -12.83 -20.03
N ALA A 172 -9.68 -14.07 -19.84
CA ALA A 172 -9.12 -14.51 -18.56
C ALA A 172 -7.94 -13.62 -18.15
N GLU A 173 -7.00 -13.34 -19.05
CA GLU A 173 -5.92 -12.38 -18.81
C GLU A 173 -6.44 -11.00 -18.39
N LEU A 174 -7.38 -10.44 -19.15
CA LEU A 174 -7.93 -9.12 -18.85
C LEU A 174 -8.61 -9.08 -17.48
N LEU A 175 -9.45 -10.06 -17.17
CA LEU A 175 -10.12 -10.19 -15.88
C LEU A 175 -9.10 -10.29 -14.73
N ILE A 176 -8.07 -11.14 -14.89
CA ILE A 176 -6.99 -11.28 -13.92
C ILE A 176 -6.26 -9.95 -13.77
N ILE A 177 -6.08 -9.17 -14.85
CA ILE A 177 -5.46 -7.84 -14.84
C ILE A 177 -6.19 -6.83 -13.99
N HIS A 178 -7.52 -6.88 -14.03
CA HIS A 178 -8.37 -6.04 -13.22
C HIS A 178 -8.61 -6.58 -11.80
N GLY A 179 -8.07 -7.76 -11.45
CA GLY A 179 -8.08 -8.29 -10.09
C GLY A 179 -9.09 -9.41 -9.84
N ALA A 180 -9.48 -10.14 -10.88
CA ALA A 180 -10.28 -11.35 -10.70
C ALA A 180 -9.53 -12.38 -9.83
N ASP A 181 -10.19 -12.84 -8.78
CA ASP A 181 -9.73 -13.85 -7.86
C ASP A 181 -9.88 -15.23 -8.51
N ILE A 182 -8.73 -15.84 -8.78
CA ILE A 182 -8.64 -17.15 -9.41
C ILE A 182 -8.95 -18.30 -8.44
N THR A 183 -9.04 -18.02 -7.13
CA THR A 183 -9.32 -19.03 -6.09
C THR A 183 -10.80 -19.14 -5.73
N LYS A 184 -11.63 -18.18 -6.17
CA LYS A 184 -13.07 -18.22 -5.96
C LYS A 184 -13.66 -19.49 -6.52
N LYS A 185 -14.59 -20.08 -5.77
CA LYS A 185 -15.33 -21.28 -6.19
C LYS A 185 -16.70 -20.89 -6.75
N ASP A 186 -17.10 -21.56 -7.82
CA ASP A 186 -18.46 -21.52 -8.35
C ASP A 186 -19.45 -22.29 -7.46
N SER A 187 -20.73 -22.31 -7.84
CA SER A 187 -21.79 -23.03 -7.11
C SER A 187 -21.62 -24.55 -7.11
N SER A 188 -20.75 -25.09 -7.97
CA SER A 188 -20.36 -26.50 -7.97
C SER A 188 -19.11 -26.76 -7.11
N GLY A 189 -18.58 -25.73 -6.45
CA GLY A 189 -17.39 -25.82 -5.60
C GLY A 189 -16.07 -25.82 -6.36
N LYS A 190 -16.08 -25.48 -7.65
CA LYS A 190 -14.91 -25.53 -8.55
C LYS A 190 -14.31 -24.16 -8.75
N THR A 191 -12.99 -24.12 -8.87
CA THR A 191 -12.22 -22.93 -9.26
C THR A 191 -12.25 -22.72 -10.78
N PRO A 192 -11.92 -21.52 -11.29
CA PRO A 192 -11.78 -21.29 -12.72
C PRO A 192 -10.76 -22.23 -13.40
N GLU A 193 -9.68 -22.63 -12.73
CA GLU A 193 -8.72 -23.60 -13.27
C GLU A 193 -9.40 -24.95 -13.50
N GLU A 194 -10.12 -25.45 -12.49
CA GLU A 194 -10.85 -26.73 -12.56
C GLU A 194 -11.93 -26.70 -13.64
N VAL A 195 -12.68 -25.59 -13.75
CA VAL A 195 -13.68 -25.40 -14.82
C VAL A 195 -13.04 -25.39 -16.21
N ALA A 196 -11.87 -24.75 -16.38
CA ALA A 196 -11.14 -24.79 -17.65
C ALA A 196 -10.68 -26.22 -18.00
N LEU A 197 -10.21 -26.99 -17.01
CA LEU A 197 -9.79 -28.39 -17.21
C LEU A 197 -10.98 -29.28 -17.62
N GLU A 198 -12.13 -29.13 -16.98
CA GLU A 198 -13.34 -29.88 -17.33
C GLU A 198 -13.87 -29.54 -18.72
N ALA A 199 -13.82 -28.27 -19.09
CA ALA A 199 -14.15 -27.79 -20.43
C ALA A 199 -13.07 -28.09 -21.48
N LYS A 200 -11.95 -28.73 -21.08
CA LYS A 200 -10.80 -29.09 -21.92
C LYS A 200 -10.07 -27.90 -22.55
N HIS A 201 -10.18 -26.72 -21.93
CA HIS A 201 -9.48 -25.51 -22.33
C HIS A 201 -8.10 -25.42 -21.66
N MET A 202 -7.20 -26.31 -22.08
CA MET A 202 -5.89 -26.50 -21.46
C MET A 202 -5.04 -25.22 -21.41
N ALA A 203 -5.08 -24.38 -22.44
CA ALA A 203 -4.33 -23.12 -22.47
C ALA A 203 -4.76 -22.16 -21.35
N VAL A 204 -6.07 -22.12 -21.02
CA VAL A 204 -6.57 -21.28 -19.92
C VAL A 204 -6.21 -21.89 -18.57
N ALA A 205 -6.35 -23.20 -18.41
CA ALA A 205 -5.98 -23.89 -17.18
C ALA A 205 -4.49 -23.76 -16.85
N GLU A 206 -3.61 -23.97 -17.84
CA GLU A 206 -2.17 -23.80 -17.69
C GLU A 206 -1.83 -22.36 -17.33
N ARG A 207 -2.46 -21.38 -18.00
CA ARG A 207 -2.22 -19.98 -17.70
C ARG A 207 -2.67 -19.60 -16.29
N LEU A 208 -3.83 -20.08 -15.84
CA LEU A 208 -4.31 -19.89 -14.47
C LEU A 208 -3.33 -20.51 -13.46
N ARG A 209 -2.80 -21.70 -13.73
CA ARG A 209 -1.78 -22.33 -12.90
C ARG A 209 -0.47 -21.54 -12.87
N GLU A 210 -0.02 -21.01 -13.99
CA GLU A 210 1.17 -20.14 -14.02
C GLU A 210 0.97 -18.91 -13.14
N ILE A 211 -0.23 -18.30 -13.16
CA ILE A 211 -0.41 -17.10 -12.32
C ILE A 211 -0.35 -17.45 -10.83
N LYS A 212 -0.48 -18.75 -10.45
CA LYS A 212 -0.48 -19.25 -9.06
C LYS A 212 0.86 -19.25 -8.44
N HIS A 213 1.83 -19.34 -9.31
CA HIS A 213 3.21 -19.36 -8.93
C HIS A 213 3.87 -18.04 -9.35
N GLN A 214 3.22 -17.18 -10.15
CA GLN A 214 3.79 -15.92 -10.64
C GLN A 214 4.44 -15.05 -9.57
N VAL A 215 3.81 -14.85 -8.39
CA VAL A 215 4.41 -14.04 -7.32
C VAL A 215 5.69 -14.71 -6.82
N ARG A 216 5.62 -16.00 -6.48
CA ARG A 216 6.75 -16.80 -6.01
C ARG A 216 7.86 -16.87 -7.06
N ASP A 217 7.51 -17.15 -8.31
CA ASP A 217 8.42 -17.27 -9.44
C ASP A 217 9.10 -15.95 -9.74
N ARG A 218 8.37 -14.83 -9.69
CA ARG A 218 8.96 -13.51 -9.89
C ARG A 218 9.96 -13.17 -8.80
N LEU A 219 9.58 -13.34 -7.53
CA LEU A 219 10.47 -13.10 -6.40
C LEU A 219 11.72 -13.99 -6.47
N THR A 220 11.54 -15.25 -6.85
CA THR A 220 12.61 -16.23 -7.05
C THR A 220 13.52 -15.82 -8.22
N ASN A 221 12.96 -15.43 -9.36
CA ASN A 221 13.70 -14.96 -10.53
C ASN A 221 14.45 -13.66 -10.24
N TYR A 222 13.90 -12.77 -9.43
CA TYR A 222 14.57 -11.54 -9.01
C TYR A 222 15.87 -11.87 -8.26
N LEU A 223 15.85 -12.84 -7.34
CA LEU A 223 17.06 -13.33 -6.65
C LEU A 223 18.09 -13.94 -7.62
N HIS A 224 17.64 -14.74 -8.60
CA HIS A 224 18.51 -15.43 -9.55
C HIS A 224 19.08 -14.52 -10.65
N SER A 225 18.33 -13.51 -11.10
CA SER A 225 18.77 -12.59 -12.17
C SER A 225 20.05 -11.82 -11.82
N LYS A 226 20.46 -11.82 -10.54
CA LYS A 226 21.70 -11.22 -10.04
C LYS A 226 22.81 -12.21 -9.66
N LYS A 227 22.54 -13.53 -9.62
CA LYS A 227 23.55 -14.60 -9.43
C LYS A 227 23.60 -15.44 -10.72
N GLN A 228 24.67 -15.29 -11.52
CA GLN A 228 24.86 -16.12 -12.72
C GLN A 228 25.09 -17.60 -12.34
N ALA A 229 24.04 -18.43 -12.31
CA ALA A 229 24.10 -19.87 -12.55
C ALA A 229 22.69 -20.44 -12.83
N PRO A 230 22.52 -21.36 -13.81
CA PRO A 230 21.24 -22.05 -14.01
C PRO A 230 21.20 -23.29 -13.12
N LEU A 231 20.32 -23.35 -12.13
CA LEU A 231 20.04 -24.58 -11.37
C LEU A 231 18.62 -24.59 -10.78
N ASN A 232 18.09 -25.80 -10.61
CA ASN A 232 16.68 -26.11 -10.39
C ASN A 232 16.00 -25.38 -9.21
N HIS A 233 14.71 -25.12 -9.41
CA HIS A 233 13.72 -24.33 -8.66
C HIS A 233 13.61 -24.57 -7.13
N PHE A 234 14.30 -25.56 -6.54
CA PHE A 234 14.12 -25.93 -5.14
C PHE A 234 15.38 -26.31 -4.35
N ASP A 235 16.52 -26.55 -4.99
CA ASP A 235 17.71 -27.05 -4.27
C ASP A 235 18.57 -25.93 -3.64
N PHE A 236 18.39 -24.67 -4.06
CA PHE A 236 19.20 -23.55 -3.56
C PHE A 236 18.81 -23.07 -2.15
N LEU A 237 17.55 -23.27 -1.73
CA LEU A 237 17.08 -22.87 -0.39
C LEU A 237 17.72 -23.65 0.76
N LYS A 238 18.60 -24.62 0.48
CA LYS A 238 19.35 -25.38 1.49
C LYS A 238 20.83 -24.99 1.63
N ASN A 239 21.41 -24.18 0.74
CA ASN A 239 22.88 -24.11 0.59
C ASN A 239 23.55 -22.73 0.77
N ASP A 240 22.93 -21.77 1.48
CA ASP A 240 23.65 -20.58 1.99
C ASP A 240 23.94 -20.70 3.51
N SER A 241 24.30 -21.91 3.98
CA SER A 241 24.80 -22.16 5.35
C SER A 241 26.28 -21.81 5.54
N HIS A 242 26.81 -20.84 4.77
CA HIS A 242 28.20 -20.37 4.88
C HIS A 242 28.29 -18.84 5.02
N THR A 243 27.39 -18.25 5.81
CA THR A 243 27.71 -17.02 6.55
C THR A 243 27.37 -17.28 8.01
N ASN A 244 28.39 -17.60 8.80
CA ASN A 244 28.32 -17.88 10.25
C ASN A 244 27.98 -16.66 11.12
N ASP A 245 27.32 -15.64 10.57
CA ASP A 245 26.78 -14.51 11.34
C ASP A 245 25.26 -14.49 11.19
N ILE A 246 24.57 -15.41 11.87
CA ILE A 246 23.16 -15.23 12.18
C ILE A 246 23.10 -14.11 13.21
N ASN A 247 23.10 -12.87 12.72
CA ASN A 247 22.93 -11.68 13.55
C ASN A 247 21.58 -11.80 14.27
N ASP A 248 21.52 -11.54 15.58
CA ASP A 248 20.32 -11.73 16.42
C ASP A 248 19.10 -10.96 15.86
N HIS A 249 19.34 -9.78 15.28
CA HIS A 249 18.33 -8.99 14.58
C HIS A 249 17.73 -9.67 13.34
N ASN A 250 18.49 -10.51 12.63
CA ASN A 250 17.98 -11.27 11.48
C ASN A 250 17.07 -12.42 11.96
N LEU A 251 17.25 -12.92 13.18
CA LEU A 251 16.40 -13.95 13.76
C LEU A 251 15.09 -13.35 14.27
N ASP A 252 15.14 -12.22 14.98
CA ASP A 252 13.94 -11.48 15.42
C ASP A 252 13.04 -11.07 14.25
N ALA A 253 13.63 -10.58 13.15
CA ALA A 253 12.88 -10.24 11.93
C ALA A 253 12.16 -11.46 11.32
N LYS A 254 12.81 -12.64 11.28
CA LYS A 254 12.20 -13.88 10.80
C LYS A 254 11.06 -14.33 11.70
N ILE A 255 11.23 -14.26 13.02
CA ILE A 255 10.18 -14.60 13.99
C ILE A 255 8.97 -13.69 13.78
N LYS A 256 9.18 -12.37 13.68
CA LYS A 256 8.10 -11.40 13.42
C LYS A 256 7.37 -11.68 12.11
N LEU A 257 8.08 -12.10 11.07
CA LEU A 257 7.48 -12.51 9.79
C LEU A 257 6.61 -13.77 9.95
N GLU A 258 7.11 -14.80 10.64
CA GLU A 258 6.37 -16.05 10.87
C GLU A 258 5.11 -15.85 11.72
N MET A 259 5.12 -14.87 12.63
CA MET A 259 3.98 -14.49 13.48
C MET A 259 2.85 -13.77 12.73
N LEU A 260 3.08 -13.30 11.50
CA LEU A 260 2.02 -12.66 10.72
C LEU A 260 0.89 -13.64 10.39
N SER A 261 -0.34 -13.16 10.46
CA SER A 261 -1.49 -13.88 9.88
C SER A 261 -1.36 -13.98 8.36
N ASN A 262 -2.04 -14.95 7.73
CA ASN A 262 -1.96 -15.13 6.27
C ASN A 262 -2.35 -13.85 5.50
N SER A 263 -3.38 -13.12 5.94
CA SER A 263 -3.78 -11.86 5.29
C SER A 263 -2.74 -10.75 5.45
N GLN A 264 -2.07 -10.65 6.60
CA GLN A 264 -0.99 -9.67 6.78
C GLN A 264 0.24 -10.04 5.96
N PHE A 265 0.55 -11.34 5.90
CA PHE A 265 1.63 -11.87 5.08
C PHE A 265 1.39 -11.61 3.59
N GLU A 266 0.20 -11.90 3.08
CA GLU A 266 -0.20 -11.65 1.68
C GLU A 266 -0.05 -10.17 1.31
N LYS A 267 -0.48 -9.25 2.19
CA LYS A 267 -0.29 -7.80 2.01
C LYS A 267 1.18 -7.40 1.95
N LEU A 268 2.02 -7.94 2.85
CA LEU A 268 3.46 -7.69 2.84
C LEU A 268 4.10 -8.22 1.55
N VAL A 269 3.72 -9.42 1.11
CA VAL A 269 4.18 -10.01 -0.15
C VAL A 269 3.80 -9.13 -1.34
N ALA A 270 2.58 -8.59 -1.37
CA ALA A 270 2.15 -7.66 -2.41
C ALA A 270 2.98 -6.37 -2.40
N ASP A 271 3.26 -5.82 -1.21
CA ASP A 271 4.08 -4.61 -1.08
C ASP A 271 5.53 -4.85 -1.56
N VAL A 272 6.13 -6.02 -1.24
CA VAL A 272 7.47 -6.42 -1.72
C VAL A 272 7.48 -6.71 -3.23
N TYR A 273 6.42 -7.32 -3.75
CA TYR A 273 6.25 -7.55 -5.19
C TYR A 273 6.25 -6.22 -5.96
N ASP A 274 5.55 -5.21 -5.45
CA ASP A 274 5.49 -3.88 -6.05
C ASP A 274 6.88 -3.22 -6.09
N GLU A 275 7.67 -3.36 -5.02
CA GLU A 275 9.04 -2.83 -4.98
C GLU A 275 9.96 -3.54 -5.98
N VAL A 276 9.84 -4.87 -6.10
CA VAL A 276 10.56 -5.64 -7.13
C VAL A 276 10.17 -5.17 -8.53
N ASP A 277 8.88 -4.99 -8.80
CA ASP A 277 8.38 -4.46 -10.08
C ASP A 277 8.94 -3.06 -10.35
N ARG A 278 8.98 -2.18 -9.34
CA ARG A 278 9.54 -0.82 -9.45
C ARG A 278 11.03 -0.83 -9.81
N ARG A 279 11.84 -1.64 -9.12
CA ARG A 279 13.29 -1.77 -9.38
C ARG A 279 13.59 -2.39 -10.73
N GLU A 280 12.84 -3.41 -11.15
CA GLU A 280 12.99 -4.02 -12.48
C GLU A 280 12.63 -3.04 -13.61
N ALA A 281 11.55 -2.26 -13.44
CA ALA A 281 11.17 -1.24 -14.40
C ALA A 281 12.21 -0.12 -14.48
N GLU A 282 12.83 0.26 -13.37
CA GLU A 282 13.92 1.24 -13.32
C GLU A 282 15.15 0.76 -14.11
N ILE A 283 15.57 -0.48 -13.89
CA ILE A 283 16.68 -1.11 -14.62
C ILE A 283 16.38 -1.16 -16.13
N ALA A 284 15.15 -1.50 -16.51
CA ALA A 284 14.74 -1.54 -17.92
C ALA A 284 14.78 -0.15 -18.58
N LEU A 285 14.40 0.91 -17.87
CA LEU A 285 14.48 2.28 -18.36
C LEU A 285 15.94 2.73 -18.52
N LEU A 286 16.80 2.44 -17.55
CA LEU A 286 18.24 2.75 -17.62
C LEU A 286 18.96 2.00 -18.74
N SER A 287 18.45 0.83 -19.11
CA SER A 287 18.98 0.01 -20.22
C SER A 287 18.45 0.45 -21.60
N SER A 288 17.45 1.34 -21.65
CA SER A 288 16.93 1.89 -22.90
C SER A 288 17.89 2.94 -23.48
N ASN A 289 17.88 3.12 -24.80
CA ASN A 289 18.71 4.12 -25.50
C ASN A 289 18.23 5.58 -25.27
N SER A 290 17.43 5.85 -24.24
CA SER A 290 16.92 7.18 -23.94
C SER A 290 17.99 8.07 -23.29
N PRO A 291 17.91 9.41 -23.44
CA PRO A 291 18.83 10.33 -22.78
C PRO A 291 18.78 10.13 -21.26
N LYS A 292 19.94 9.88 -20.63
CA LYS A 292 20.03 9.57 -19.19
C LYS A 292 19.40 10.64 -18.29
N GLU A 293 19.35 11.90 -18.73
CA GLU A 293 18.68 13.01 -18.03
C GLU A 293 17.17 12.78 -17.84
N VAL A 294 16.50 12.13 -18.80
CA VAL A 294 15.07 11.79 -18.70
C VAL A 294 14.84 10.63 -17.71
N ALA A 295 15.82 9.74 -17.56
CA ALA A 295 15.70 8.54 -16.73
C ALA A 295 15.95 8.80 -15.23
N PHE A 296 16.89 9.69 -14.88
CA PHE A 296 17.27 9.95 -13.47
C PHE A 296 16.45 11.04 -12.78
N GLY A 297 16.01 12.08 -13.50
CA GLY A 297 15.32 13.23 -12.88
C GLY A 297 13.83 13.04 -12.60
N ASN A 298 13.20 12.03 -13.22
CA ASN A 298 11.74 12.02 -13.38
C ASN A 298 11.03 10.80 -12.79
N SER A 299 11.76 9.83 -12.22
CA SER A 299 11.19 8.64 -11.58
C SER A 299 11.18 8.84 -10.06
N ALA A 300 10.02 8.64 -9.43
CA ALA A 300 9.96 8.59 -7.97
C ALA A 300 10.92 7.51 -7.42
N PRO A 301 11.78 7.83 -6.43
CA PRO A 301 12.77 6.89 -5.91
C PRO A 301 12.14 5.76 -5.06
N PHE A 302 10.85 5.87 -4.75
CA PHE A 302 10.07 4.93 -3.96
C PHE A 302 8.70 4.68 -4.60
N LEU A 303 7.96 3.71 -4.06
CA LEU A 303 6.61 3.40 -4.52
C LEU A 303 5.66 4.61 -4.38
N PRO A 304 4.90 4.98 -5.41
CA PRO A 304 3.88 6.02 -5.31
C PRO A 304 2.84 5.73 -4.24
N VAL A 305 2.27 6.80 -3.68
CA VAL A 305 1.20 6.72 -2.69
C VAL A 305 -0.04 6.11 -3.35
N HIS A 306 -0.65 5.14 -2.68
CA HIS A 306 -1.94 4.59 -3.04
C HIS A 306 -3.03 5.23 -2.17
N PRO A 307 -4.00 6.00 -2.72
CA PRO A 307 -5.00 6.73 -1.93
C PRO A 307 -5.86 5.87 -1.02
N GLU A 308 -6.18 4.64 -1.44
CA GLU A 308 -6.99 3.70 -0.63
C GLU A 308 -6.22 3.03 0.53
N LEU A 309 -4.89 3.12 0.55
CA LEU A 309 -4.09 2.50 1.61
C LEU A 309 -3.87 3.48 2.76
N SER A 310 -3.82 2.96 3.99
CA SER A 310 -3.51 3.78 5.16
C SER A 310 -2.13 4.44 5.01
N SER A 311 -1.96 5.59 5.68
CA SER A 311 -0.67 6.30 5.72
C SER A 311 0.48 5.39 6.19
N THR A 312 0.23 4.55 7.20
CA THR A 312 1.20 3.56 7.70
C THR A 312 1.58 2.52 6.65
N ARG A 313 0.61 2.00 5.88
CA ARG A 313 0.91 1.03 4.81
C ARG A 313 1.68 1.70 3.66
N ASN A 314 1.30 2.91 3.26
CA ASN A 314 2.04 3.70 2.29
C ASN A 314 3.48 3.99 2.75
N GLN A 315 3.66 4.37 4.02
CA GLN A 315 4.98 4.58 4.60
C GLN A 315 5.81 3.27 4.59
N GLY A 316 5.20 2.14 4.94
CA GLY A 316 5.85 0.82 4.87
C GLY A 316 6.33 0.49 3.45
N ARG A 317 5.46 0.65 2.46
CA ARG A 317 5.79 0.47 1.03
C ARG A 317 6.94 1.36 0.58
N GLN A 318 6.95 2.63 0.99
CA GLN A 318 8.00 3.57 0.62
C GLN A 318 9.35 3.25 1.30
N LYS A 319 9.32 2.76 2.54
CA LYS A 319 10.53 2.32 3.27
C LYS A 319 11.23 1.13 2.60
N LEU A 320 10.53 0.32 1.80
CA LEU A 320 11.16 -0.76 1.03
C LEU A 320 12.21 -0.24 0.03
N ALA A 321 12.08 1.01 -0.42
CA ALA A 321 13.07 1.64 -1.30
C ALA A 321 14.41 1.93 -0.57
N CYS A 322 14.37 2.13 0.75
CA CYS A 322 15.57 2.36 1.56
C CYS A 322 16.39 1.08 1.76
N LEU A 323 15.80 -0.10 1.54
CA LEU A 323 16.51 -1.37 1.69
C LEU A 323 17.59 -1.50 0.61
N THR A 324 18.81 -1.79 1.04
CA THR A 324 19.89 -2.20 0.15
C THR A 324 19.48 -3.47 -0.61
N ASN A 325 20.15 -3.76 -1.72
CA ASN A 325 19.90 -4.99 -2.46
C ASN A 325 20.11 -6.25 -1.61
N LYS A 326 21.05 -6.21 -0.65
CA LYS A 326 21.31 -7.33 0.25
C LYS A 326 20.15 -7.54 1.23
N GLU A 327 19.64 -6.48 1.83
CA GLU A 327 18.51 -6.54 2.77
C GLU A 327 17.21 -6.96 2.07
N LEU A 328 16.91 -6.37 0.90
CA LEU A 328 15.73 -6.76 0.12
C LEU A 328 15.81 -8.24 -0.30
N ASN A 329 16.97 -8.72 -0.74
CA ASN A 329 17.15 -10.13 -1.09
C ASN A 329 16.98 -11.07 0.12
N SER A 330 17.42 -10.65 1.31
CA SER A 330 17.18 -11.39 2.56
C SER A 330 15.68 -11.48 2.87
N LEU A 331 14.98 -10.35 2.84
CA LEU A 331 13.53 -10.31 3.06
C LEU A 331 12.76 -11.18 2.05
N ILE A 332 13.12 -11.11 0.77
CA ILE A 332 12.52 -11.95 -0.27
C ILE A 332 12.78 -13.44 0.00
N SER A 333 14.00 -13.79 0.43
CA SER A 333 14.34 -15.18 0.77
C SER A 333 13.50 -15.68 1.94
N ASP A 334 13.36 -14.87 2.99
CA ASP A 334 12.55 -15.20 4.17
C ASP A 334 11.06 -15.34 3.81
N ILE A 335 10.54 -14.46 2.95
CA ILE A 335 9.17 -14.56 2.40
C ILE A 335 8.97 -15.88 1.63
N LEU A 336 9.92 -16.26 0.78
CA LEU A 336 9.83 -17.50 0.00
C LEU A 336 9.86 -18.75 0.90
N ILE A 337 10.68 -18.73 1.94
CA ILE A 337 10.75 -19.80 2.95
C ILE A 337 9.43 -19.88 3.74
N ASP A 338 8.93 -18.76 4.25
CA ASP A 338 7.70 -18.71 5.05
C ASP A 338 6.46 -19.06 4.20
N SER A 339 6.43 -18.65 2.93
CA SER A 339 5.41 -19.06 1.96
C SER A 339 5.34 -20.59 1.83
N LYS A 340 6.50 -21.26 1.67
CA LYS A 340 6.56 -22.73 1.58
C LYS A 340 6.16 -23.41 2.89
N ARG A 341 6.53 -22.83 4.04
CA ARG A 341 6.11 -23.32 5.36
C ARG A 341 4.58 -23.29 5.47
N ARG A 342 3.96 -22.17 5.12
CA ARG A 342 2.49 -22.01 5.10
C ARG A 342 1.83 -23.00 4.13
N ASP A 343 2.38 -23.19 2.93
CA ASP A 343 1.88 -24.18 1.97
C ASP A 343 1.89 -25.62 2.54
N THR A 344 2.95 -25.99 3.26
CA THR A 344 3.13 -27.34 3.82
C THR A 344 2.28 -27.58 5.06
N SER A 345 2.16 -26.59 5.97
CA SER A 345 1.34 -26.69 7.17
C SER A 345 -0.14 -26.90 6.85
N HIS A 346 -0.62 -26.36 5.72
CA HIS A 346 -2.00 -26.58 5.27
C HIS A 346 -2.22 -27.97 4.66
N GLN A 347 -1.19 -28.66 4.14
CA GLN A 347 -1.32 -30.04 3.62
C GLN A 347 -1.46 -31.09 4.74
N ILE A 348 -0.82 -30.87 5.90
CA ILE A 348 -0.84 -31.82 7.04
C ILE A 348 -2.25 -31.90 7.68
N VAL A 349 -3.06 -30.84 7.57
CA VAL A 349 -4.43 -30.80 8.12
C VAL A 349 -5.41 -31.68 7.31
N PHE A 350 -5.05 -32.12 6.10
CA PHE A 350 -5.92 -32.93 5.23
C PHE A 350 -5.59 -34.44 5.21
N ASP A 351 -4.57 -34.93 5.93
CA ASP A 351 -4.17 -36.34 5.93
C ASP A 351 -4.01 -36.90 7.35
N GLU A 352 -5.13 -37.15 8.03
CA GLU A 352 -5.20 -37.74 9.39
C GLU A 352 -4.67 -39.19 9.51
N LYS A 353 -4.00 -39.76 8.49
CA LYS A 353 -3.56 -41.16 8.49
C LYS A 353 -2.07 -41.42 8.39
N LYS A 354 -1.20 -40.41 8.45
CA LYS A 354 0.26 -40.64 8.53
C LYS A 354 0.88 -39.99 9.77
N LYS A 355 1.42 -40.83 10.65
CA LYS A 355 2.30 -40.39 11.75
C LYS A 355 3.46 -39.57 11.17
N PRO A 356 3.79 -38.40 11.74
CA PRO A 356 4.87 -37.58 11.24
C PRO A 356 6.23 -38.23 11.52
N SER A 357 7.02 -38.46 10.47
CA SER A 357 8.47 -38.62 10.54
C SER A 357 9.12 -37.25 10.83
N PRO A 358 10.19 -37.18 11.64
CA PRO A 358 10.77 -35.91 12.05
C PRO A 358 11.47 -35.22 10.86
N GLY A 359 10.81 -34.21 10.30
CA GLY A 359 11.44 -33.19 9.47
C GLY A 359 12.18 -32.15 10.34
N PRO A 360 12.96 -31.25 9.73
CA PRO A 360 13.77 -30.28 10.47
C PRO A 360 12.89 -29.45 11.41
N ILE A 361 13.35 -29.36 12.66
CA ILE A 361 12.67 -28.75 13.80
C ILE A 361 12.34 -27.29 13.46
N SER A 362 11.08 -26.90 13.63
CA SER A 362 10.63 -25.51 13.49
C SER A 362 11.37 -24.62 14.49
N TYR A 363 11.83 -23.42 14.11
CA TYR A 363 12.48 -22.49 15.05
C TYR A 363 11.59 -22.17 16.27
N SER A 364 10.27 -22.24 16.10
CA SER A 364 9.30 -22.17 17.21
C SER A 364 9.43 -23.30 18.24
N GLN A 365 9.89 -24.49 17.85
CA GLN A 365 10.19 -25.60 18.79
C GLN A 365 11.51 -25.40 19.54
N LEU A 366 12.49 -24.70 18.96
CA LEU A 366 13.73 -24.32 19.67
C LEU A 366 13.44 -23.29 20.78
N LEU A 367 12.54 -22.34 20.52
CA LEU A 367 12.06 -21.37 21.53
C LEU A 367 11.27 -22.03 22.65
N LEU A 368 10.39 -23.00 22.36
CA LEU A 368 9.67 -23.74 23.40
C LEU A 368 10.60 -24.53 24.33
N ASN A 369 11.74 -24.98 23.83
CA ASN A 369 12.75 -25.66 24.65
C ASN A 369 13.61 -24.68 25.46
N LYS A 370 13.90 -23.49 24.93
CA LYS A 370 14.63 -22.44 25.64
C LYS A 370 13.79 -21.78 26.73
N VAL A 371 12.51 -21.51 26.44
CA VAL A 371 11.54 -21.00 27.41
C VAL A 371 11.24 -22.03 28.52
N LYS A 372 11.31 -23.34 28.24
CA LYS A 372 11.16 -24.36 29.28
C LYS A 372 12.34 -24.49 30.24
N SER A 373 13.55 -24.07 29.86
CA SER A 373 14.72 -24.15 30.75
C SER A 373 14.91 -22.90 31.62
N GLU A 374 14.17 -21.83 31.38
CA GLU A 374 14.37 -20.53 32.05
C GLU A 374 13.17 -20.07 32.90
N ILE A 375 12.18 -20.93 33.18
CA ILE A 375 11.11 -20.63 34.15
C ILE A 375 11.62 -20.99 35.56
N SER A 376 12.37 -20.06 36.16
CA SER A 376 12.39 -19.85 37.61
C SER A 376 11.63 -18.55 37.86
N ASP A 377 10.58 -18.63 38.67
CA ASP A 377 9.65 -17.56 38.98
C ASP A 377 10.34 -16.31 39.58
N GLU A 378 9.73 -15.13 39.31
CA GLU A 378 9.98 -13.75 39.82
C GLU A 378 10.66 -12.78 38.83
N GLU A 379 9.88 -12.12 37.95
CA GLU A 379 9.93 -10.66 37.66
C GLU A 379 9.01 -10.28 36.47
N PRO A 380 8.20 -9.19 36.54
CA PRO A 380 7.41 -8.71 35.42
C PRO A 380 8.25 -7.90 34.41
N LEU A 381 8.20 -8.32 33.14
CA LEU A 381 8.89 -7.73 31.98
C LEU A 381 8.41 -6.27 31.73
N TYR A 382 9.20 -5.28 32.16
CA TYR A 382 9.04 -3.88 31.77
C TYR A 382 9.90 -3.62 30.52
N ASP A 383 9.27 -3.16 29.44
CA ASP A 383 9.90 -2.80 28.16
C ASP A 383 10.72 -1.51 28.33
N SER A 384 12.04 -1.64 28.43
CA SER A 384 12.98 -0.51 28.49
C SER A 384 13.07 0.15 27.12
N VAL A 385 12.25 1.18 26.93
CA VAL A 385 12.30 2.07 25.76
C VAL A 385 13.71 2.64 25.59
N ALA A 386 14.25 2.50 24.38
CA ALA A 386 15.57 2.99 23.98
C ALA A 386 15.81 4.44 24.43
N SER A 387 16.83 4.65 25.25
CA SER A 387 17.46 5.95 25.42
C SER A 387 18.29 6.26 24.16
N ASP A 388 18.02 7.40 23.54
CA ASP A 388 18.82 7.98 22.44
C ASP A 388 20.21 8.48 22.92
N GLU A 389 20.98 7.62 23.58
CA GLU A 389 22.39 7.88 23.96
C GLU A 389 23.31 6.89 23.27
N ASP A 390 23.45 7.00 21.95
CA ASP A 390 24.58 6.41 21.22
C ASP A 390 24.86 7.22 19.93
N TYR A 391 25.35 8.44 20.13
CA TYR A 391 26.13 9.16 19.11
C TYR A 391 27.58 9.25 19.56
N ALA A 392 28.43 8.50 18.84
CA ALA A 392 29.86 8.73 18.62
C ALA A 392 30.83 8.69 19.83
N TYR A 393 31.37 7.50 20.09
CA TYR A 393 32.77 7.37 20.53
C TYR A 393 33.61 6.87 19.35
N THR A 394 34.36 7.77 18.72
CA THR A 394 35.47 7.41 17.83
C THR A 394 36.77 7.97 18.39
N ASP A 395 37.77 7.08 18.40
CA ASP A 395 39.21 7.31 18.50
C ASP A 395 39.81 7.76 19.85
N LYS A 396 40.37 6.76 20.55
CA LYS A 396 41.54 6.94 21.41
C LYS A 396 42.77 6.43 20.66
N MET A 397 43.54 7.35 20.09
CA MET A 397 44.96 7.16 19.86
C MET A 397 45.71 8.47 20.13
N SER A 398 46.49 8.45 21.21
CA SER A 398 47.81 9.08 21.33
C SER A 398 47.92 10.62 21.28
N ALA A 399 48.02 11.26 22.45
CA ALA A 399 49.09 12.24 22.77
C ALA A 399 48.81 12.91 24.13
N GLU A 400 49.61 12.57 25.14
CA GLU A 400 49.77 13.37 26.33
C GLU A 400 50.66 14.59 26.03
N GLY A 401 50.23 15.76 26.53
CA GLY A 401 51.12 16.82 26.99
C GLY A 401 51.26 18.05 26.10
N VAL A 402 50.34 19.02 26.23
CA VAL A 402 50.65 20.47 26.17
C VAL A 402 49.65 21.26 27.04
N SER A 403 50.19 22.17 27.83
CA SER A 403 49.53 23.18 28.68
C SER A 403 48.49 24.04 27.95
N VAL A 404 47.32 24.25 28.58
CA VAL A 404 46.32 25.21 28.09
C VAL A 404 46.46 26.53 28.84
N ASP A 405 47.09 27.50 28.16
CA ASP A 405 46.91 28.92 28.43
C ASP A 405 45.47 29.33 28.10
N SER A 406 44.95 30.26 28.90
CA SER A 406 43.66 30.94 28.77
C SER A 406 43.37 31.42 27.34
N VAL A 407 42.31 30.89 26.71
CA VAL A 407 41.74 31.43 25.47
C VAL A 407 40.25 31.67 25.64
N SER A 408 39.89 32.93 25.53
CA SER A 408 38.54 33.47 25.42
C SER A 408 37.95 33.16 24.04
N THR A 409 36.78 32.51 24.01
CA THR A 409 35.99 32.31 22.79
C THR A 409 34.92 33.39 22.67
N VAL A 410 34.94 34.09 21.53
CA VAL A 410 34.04 35.21 21.20
C VAL A 410 32.99 34.74 20.21
N ASN A 411 31.71 35.05 20.44
CA ASN A 411 30.62 34.86 19.48
C ASN A 411 30.29 36.16 18.73
N ALA A 412 29.62 35.99 17.59
CA ALA A 412 29.47 36.93 16.47
C ALA A 412 28.80 38.29 16.71
N ASP A 413 28.44 38.67 17.95
CA ASP A 413 27.82 39.96 18.28
C ASP A 413 28.56 40.77 19.38
N GLY A 414 29.80 40.39 19.74
CA GLY A 414 30.72 41.31 20.41
C GLY A 414 30.30 41.84 21.80
N LYS A 415 29.36 41.19 22.50
CA LYS A 415 29.10 41.43 23.93
C LYS A 415 29.50 40.22 24.76
N SER A 416 30.37 40.46 25.74
CA SER A 416 30.67 39.55 26.83
C SER A 416 29.38 39.25 27.59
N MET A 417 28.87 38.02 27.48
CA MET A 417 27.81 37.52 28.33
C MET A 417 28.46 36.98 29.59
N ASP A 418 28.12 37.56 30.74
CA ASP A 418 28.74 37.25 32.02
C ASP A 418 28.49 35.78 32.39
N GLU A 419 29.48 35.11 32.98
CA GLU A 419 29.36 33.70 33.41
C GLU A 419 28.19 33.52 34.40
N GLY A 420 27.84 34.59 35.12
CA GLY A 420 26.65 34.68 35.95
C GLY A 420 25.32 34.57 35.18
N ASP A 421 25.23 35.10 33.96
CA ASP A 421 24.02 35.02 33.13
C ASP A 421 23.79 33.62 32.57
N LEU A 422 24.86 32.95 32.14
CA LEU A 422 24.82 31.56 31.70
C LEU A 422 24.40 30.62 32.83
N ARG A 423 24.93 30.82 34.05
CA ARG A 423 24.53 30.05 35.24
C ARG A 423 23.07 30.27 35.62
N ARG A 424 22.56 31.51 35.52
CA ARG A 424 21.16 31.82 35.76
C ARG A 424 20.22 31.19 34.72
N SER A 425 20.60 31.24 33.44
CA SER A 425 19.85 30.59 32.36
C SER A 425 19.82 29.07 32.51
N LEU A 426 20.95 28.47 32.88
CA LEU A 426 21.05 27.03 33.14
C LEU A 426 20.19 26.62 34.35
N ALA A 427 20.22 27.38 35.44
CA ALA A 427 19.37 27.14 36.61
C ALA A 427 17.86 27.26 36.27
N SER A 428 17.48 28.24 35.46
CA SER A 428 16.10 28.40 34.98
C SER A 428 15.65 27.25 34.07
N SER A 429 16.56 26.75 33.23
CA SER A 429 16.30 25.62 32.34
C SER A 429 16.16 24.31 33.12
N LEU A 430 17.01 24.08 34.13
CA LEU A 430 16.92 22.92 35.03
C LEU A 430 15.63 22.94 35.87
N ALA A 431 15.20 24.11 36.35
CA ALA A 431 13.91 24.26 37.03
C ALA A 431 12.72 23.94 36.10
N THR A 432 12.82 24.35 34.83
CA THR A 432 11.78 24.05 33.83
C THR A 432 11.73 22.55 33.51
N ILE A 433 12.89 21.90 33.38
CA ILE A 433 12.98 20.45 33.16
C ILE A 433 12.36 19.69 34.35
N SER A 434 12.67 20.10 35.58
CA SER A 434 12.10 19.48 36.78
C SER A 434 10.56 19.63 36.86
N ARG A 435 10.04 20.79 36.43
CA ARG A 435 8.59 21.03 36.31
C ARG A 435 7.96 20.11 35.26
N LEU A 436 8.55 20.02 34.07
CA LEU A 436 8.04 19.17 32.99
C LEU A 436 8.10 17.68 33.36
N GLN A 437 9.15 17.23 34.04
CA GLN A 437 9.24 15.85 34.56
C GLN A 437 8.14 15.53 35.57
N SER A 438 7.71 16.52 36.36
CA SER A 438 6.60 16.34 37.31
C SER A 438 5.25 16.31 36.60
N GLU A 439 5.08 17.12 35.54
CA GLU A 439 3.88 17.14 34.70
C GLU A 439 3.72 15.84 33.89
N ILE A 440 4.81 15.30 33.36
CA ILE A 440 4.82 13.99 32.69
C ILE A 440 4.38 12.87 33.63
N ARG A 441 4.87 12.87 34.89
CA ARG A 441 4.45 11.88 35.89
C ARG A 441 2.96 11.96 36.20
N LEU A 442 2.43 13.18 36.36
CA LEU A 442 1.00 13.37 36.61
C LEU A 442 0.14 12.90 35.42
N LEU A 443 0.58 13.15 34.19
CA LEU A 443 -0.09 12.67 32.98
C LEU A 443 -0.04 11.15 32.87
N GLN A 444 1.08 10.51 33.23
CA GLN A 444 1.22 9.05 33.27
C GLN A 444 0.23 8.44 34.26
N ASP A 445 0.10 9.02 35.46
CA ASP A 445 -0.87 8.56 36.48
C ASP A 445 -2.32 8.73 35.99
N THR A 446 -2.62 9.83 35.30
CA THR A 446 -3.96 10.09 34.74
C THR A 446 -4.31 9.09 33.64
N VAL A 447 -3.37 8.79 32.75
CA VAL A 447 -3.56 7.78 31.70
C VAL A 447 -3.75 6.38 32.31
N ALA A 448 -2.98 6.04 33.35
CA ALA A 448 -3.16 4.77 34.06
C ALA A 448 -4.57 4.66 34.69
N GLY A 449 -5.08 5.75 35.27
CA GLY A 449 -6.45 5.84 35.78
C GLY A 449 -7.51 5.61 34.70
N LEU A 450 -7.39 6.32 33.56
CA LEU A 450 -8.33 6.20 32.44
C LEU A 450 -8.30 4.83 31.76
N VAL A 451 -7.14 4.16 31.74
CA VAL A 451 -7.00 2.79 31.23
C VAL A 451 -7.70 1.79 32.16
N LYS A 452 -7.59 1.98 33.48
CA LYS A 452 -8.31 1.16 34.47
C LYS A 452 -9.82 1.33 34.33
N GLU A 453 -10.30 2.57 34.25
CA GLU A 453 -11.72 2.88 34.07
C GLU A 453 -12.26 2.31 32.74
N ASN A 454 -11.49 2.41 31.64
CA ASN A 454 -11.87 1.78 30.37
C ASN A 454 -11.95 0.25 30.44
N ARG A 455 -11.13 -0.39 31.28
CA ARG A 455 -11.21 -1.83 31.50
C ARG A 455 -12.48 -2.19 32.27
N GLU A 456 -12.77 -1.46 33.35
CA GLU A 456 -13.98 -1.65 34.17
C GLU A 456 -15.26 -1.44 33.35
N LEU A 457 -15.34 -0.36 32.55
CA LEU A 457 -16.47 -0.11 31.65
C LEU A 457 -16.64 -1.20 30.56
N LYS A 458 -15.53 -1.75 30.06
CA LYS A 458 -15.59 -2.88 29.10
C LYS A 458 -16.15 -4.14 29.75
N ASP A 459 -15.77 -4.41 30.98
CA ASP A 459 -16.27 -5.58 31.74
C ASP A 459 -17.76 -5.42 32.07
N GLU A 460 -18.21 -4.21 32.42
CA GLU A 460 -19.64 -3.90 32.60
C GLU A 460 -20.44 -4.07 31.30
N ILE A 461 -19.92 -3.60 30.16
CA ILE A 461 -20.57 -3.79 28.85
C ILE A 461 -20.67 -5.29 28.52
N LEU A 462 -19.66 -6.09 28.86
CA LEU A 462 -19.69 -7.54 28.64
C LEU A 462 -20.73 -8.22 29.54
N GLN A 463 -20.89 -7.79 30.79
CA GLN A 463 -21.94 -8.28 31.68
C GLN A 463 -23.34 -7.93 31.14
N VAL A 464 -23.57 -6.68 30.72
CA VAL A 464 -24.85 -6.24 30.14
C VAL A 464 -25.18 -7.03 28.85
N LYS A 465 -24.17 -7.28 27.99
CA LYS A 465 -24.34 -8.12 26.78
C LYS A 465 -24.59 -9.59 27.07
N SER A 466 -24.11 -10.09 28.21
CA SER A 466 -24.39 -11.46 28.66
C SER A 466 -25.81 -11.59 29.22
N PHE A 467 -26.27 -10.56 29.93
CA PHE A 467 -27.63 -10.48 30.46
C PHE A 467 -28.68 -10.31 29.34
N ALA A 468 -28.40 -9.49 28.33
CA ALA A 468 -29.26 -9.35 27.15
C ALA A 468 -29.45 -10.67 26.38
N ARG A 469 -28.38 -11.48 26.24
CA ARG A 469 -28.45 -12.82 25.64
C ARG A 469 -29.21 -13.84 26.50
N GLY A 470 -29.23 -13.65 27.82
CA GLY A 470 -30.04 -14.48 28.73
C GLY A 470 -31.55 -14.19 28.63
N ILE A 471 -31.93 -12.95 28.36
CA ILE A 471 -33.34 -12.55 28.19
C ILE A 471 -33.88 -13.04 26.84
N GLU A 472 -33.09 -13.02 25.77
CA GLU A 472 -33.47 -13.56 24.45
C GLU A 472 -33.69 -15.09 24.49
N ALA A 473 -32.97 -15.82 25.33
CA ALA A 473 -33.16 -17.27 25.50
C ALA A 473 -34.42 -17.66 26.30
N SER A 474 -35.10 -16.68 26.93
CA SER A 474 -36.28 -16.91 27.77
C SER A 474 -37.60 -16.75 27.01
N ASN A 475 -37.57 -16.28 25.75
CA ASN A 475 -38.75 -15.78 25.06
C ASN A 475 -39.13 -16.50 23.74
N GLU A 476 -38.55 -17.67 23.47
CA GLU A 476 -39.01 -18.54 22.38
C GLU A 476 -39.40 -19.92 22.91
N GLY A 477 -40.68 -20.03 23.28
CA GLY A 477 -41.38 -21.30 23.39
C GLY A 477 -42.15 -21.59 22.11
N GLU A 478 -41.97 -22.80 21.59
CA GLU A 478 -42.81 -23.51 20.61
C GLU A 478 -42.69 -23.16 19.12
N ALA A 479 -41.70 -23.77 18.43
CA ALA A 479 -41.88 -24.43 17.13
C ALA A 479 -40.67 -25.34 16.77
N GLU A 480 -40.95 -26.59 16.40
CA GLU A 480 -40.03 -27.70 16.05
C GLU A 480 -40.07 -27.97 14.52
N PRO A 481 -39.14 -28.73 13.90
CA PRO A 481 -37.85 -28.25 13.40
C PRO A 481 -37.74 -28.34 11.86
N VAL A 482 -37.06 -27.38 11.22
CA VAL A 482 -36.57 -27.52 9.84
C VAL A 482 -35.05 -27.41 9.87
N SER A 483 -34.40 -28.41 9.30
CA SER A 483 -32.97 -28.69 9.41
C SER A 483 -32.09 -27.60 8.80
N ASP A 484 -31.56 -26.73 9.65
CA ASP A 484 -30.50 -25.80 9.29
C ASP A 484 -29.14 -26.51 9.37
N THR A 485 -28.58 -26.80 8.19
CA THR A 485 -27.20 -27.27 8.06
C THR A 485 -26.27 -26.10 8.31
N ARG A 486 -25.87 -26.01 9.59
CA ARG A 486 -24.72 -25.27 10.12
C ARG A 486 -23.58 -25.21 9.09
N SER A 487 -23.48 -24.08 8.40
CA SER A 487 -22.36 -23.76 7.51
C SER A 487 -21.05 -23.75 8.33
N GLN A 488 -20.35 -24.88 8.30
CA GLN A 488 -18.98 -24.96 8.74
C GLN A 488 -18.16 -23.98 7.91
N ARG A 489 -17.56 -22.99 8.56
CA ARG A 489 -16.48 -22.18 7.98
C ARG A 489 -15.31 -23.11 7.68
N ILE A 490 -15.27 -23.64 6.47
CA ILE A 490 -14.15 -24.44 5.96
C ILE A 490 -13.02 -23.47 5.60
N ALA A 491 -11.85 -23.74 6.17
CA ALA A 491 -10.63 -22.97 6.04
C ALA A 491 -10.11 -22.97 4.58
N ARG A 492 -9.61 -21.80 4.15
CA ARG A 492 -9.08 -21.52 2.80
C ARG A 492 -7.84 -22.37 2.47
N PRO A 493 -7.69 -22.89 1.25
CA PRO A 493 -6.42 -23.45 0.77
C PRO A 493 -5.39 -22.33 0.54
N THR A 494 -4.13 -22.58 0.92
CA THR A 494 -3.01 -21.65 0.71
C THR A 494 -2.81 -21.41 -0.78
N SER A 495 -2.94 -20.16 -1.17
CA SER A 495 -2.40 -19.68 -2.42
C SER A 495 -1.85 -18.29 -2.16
N MET A 496 -0.64 -18.02 -2.65
CA MET A 496 0.01 -16.70 -2.68
C MET A 496 -0.74 -15.68 -3.58
N TYR A 497 -2.04 -15.89 -3.77
CA TYR A 497 -2.93 -15.04 -4.53
C TYR A 497 -3.62 -14.03 -3.64
N GLU A 498 -2.89 -12.98 -3.32
CA GLU A 498 -3.43 -11.64 -3.45
C GLU A 498 -2.58 -10.90 -4.50
N THR A 499 -2.55 -11.43 -5.73
CA THR A 499 -2.24 -10.53 -6.85
C THR A 499 -3.52 -9.76 -7.11
N ARG A 500 -3.48 -8.49 -6.69
CA ARG A 500 -4.36 -7.38 -7.05
C ARG A 500 -5.56 -7.16 -6.13
N GLU A 501 -5.34 -6.30 -5.14
CA GLU A 501 -6.23 -5.14 -5.01
C GLU A 501 -6.15 -4.35 -6.33
N GLY A 502 -6.93 -4.80 -7.32
CA GLY A 502 -7.20 -4.06 -8.54
C GLY A 502 -8.24 -2.99 -8.23
N LEU A 503 -7.90 -1.74 -8.55
CA LEU A 503 -8.80 -0.62 -8.83
C LEU A 503 -10.17 -0.68 -8.14
N ARG A 504 -10.27 -0.24 -6.87
CA ARG A 504 -11.57 0.24 -6.39
C ARG A 504 -11.77 1.65 -6.93
N TYR A 505 -12.39 1.76 -8.10
CA TYR A 505 -13.01 3.01 -8.48
C TYR A 505 -14.19 3.26 -7.53
N TRP A 506 -14.05 4.24 -6.62
CA TRP A 506 -15.21 4.79 -5.91
C TRP A 506 -15.54 6.20 -6.36
N ASN A 507 -16.84 6.32 -6.54
CA ASN A 507 -17.61 7.45 -7.01
C ASN A 507 -17.61 8.56 -5.95
N SER A 508 -17.38 9.80 -6.38
CA SER A 508 -17.60 10.96 -5.52
C SER A 508 -19.10 11.24 -5.42
N LYS A 509 -19.74 10.92 -4.29
CA LYS A 509 -20.89 11.68 -3.79
C LYS A 509 -20.77 11.84 -2.28
N SER A 510 -20.48 13.08 -1.89
CA SER A 510 -20.81 13.69 -0.62
C SER A 510 -22.30 13.46 -0.31
N GLU A 511 -22.61 12.64 0.69
CA GLU A 511 -23.90 12.70 1.36
C GLU A 511 -23.75 13.59 2.60
N GLU A 512 -24.41 14.75 2.55
CA GLU A 512 -24.78 15.48 3.75
C GLU A 512 -25.73 14.61 4.60
N PRO A 513 -25.55 14.54 5.93
CA PRO A 513 -26.40 13.72 6.78
C PRO A 513 -27.76 14.40 7.00
N ARG A 514 -28.82 13.85 6.41
CA ARG A 514 -30.20 14.15 6.83
C ARG A 514 -30.55 13.38 8.10
N SER A 515 -30.73 14.18 9.14
CA SER A 515 -31.50 13.97 10.38
C SER A 515 -32.63 12.94 10.29
N GLY A 516 -32.72 12.06 11.29
CA GLY A 516 -34.01 11.46 11.65
C GLY A 516 -34.00 10.10 12.35
N THR A 517 -33.47 9.99 13.58
CA THR A 517 -34.18 9.28 14.66
C THR A 517 -33.71 9.82 16.01
N GLN A 518 -34.66 10.44 16.71
CA GLN A 518 -34.54 10.98 18.06
C GLN A 518 -34.24 9.86 19.07
N SER A 519 -33.23 10.05 19.90
CA SER A 519 -33.21 9.47 21.25
C SER A 519 -33.30 10.61 22.25
N LEU A 520 -34.42 10.62 22.97
CA LEU A 520 -34.79 11.54 24.03
C LEU A 520 -34.02 11.20 25.31
N TYR A 521 -32.88 11.87 25.52
CA TYR A 521 -32.45 12.31 26.86
C TYR A 521 -31.69 13.62 26.72
N GLN A 522 -32.41 14.71 26.91
CA GLN A 522 -31.89 16.07 26.97
C GLN A 522 -31.88 16.53 28.43
N ARG A 523 -30.68 16.89 28.94
CA ARG A 523 -30.33 17.86 30.02
C ARG A 523 -29.00 17.40 30.65
N GLN A 524 -27.95 18.19 30.86
CA GLN A 524 -27.81 19.65 31.00
C GLN A 524 -26.40 20.09 30.55
N SER A 525 -26.38 21.27 29.94
CA SER A 525 -25.29 22.18 29.55
C SER A 525 -23.96 22.15 30.34
N TYR A 526 -22.84 22.02 29.60
CA TYR A 526 -21.76 23.03 29.57
C TYR A 526 -21.19 23.10 28.15
N VAL A 527 -21.49 24.19 27.45
CA VAL A 527 -20.89 24.58 26.17
C VAL A 527 -19.55 25.24 26.51
N GLN A 528 -18.45 24.79 25.91
CA GLN A 528 -17.23 25.59 25.80
C GLN A 528 -16.74 25.61 24.35
N ASP A 529 -16.47 26.83 23.91
CA ASP A 529 -16.22 27.30 22.55
C ASP A 529 -15.05 26.57 21.86
N GLN A 530 -15.35 25.74 20.86
CA GLN A 530 -14.37 25.33 19.86
C GLN A 530 -14.54 26.17 18.58
N PRO A 531 -13.44 26.60 17.93
CA PRO A 531 -13.52 27.35 16.68
C PRO A 531 -14.18 26.52 15.58
N ARG A 532 -14.94 27.19 14.71
CA ARG A 532 -15.59 26.54 13.56
C ARG A 532 -14.52 25.93 12.65
N TYR A 533 -14.80 24.72 12.16
CA TYR A 533 -13.90 23.99 11.25
C TYR A 533 -13.45 24.83 10.05
N GLU A 534 -14.36 25.59 9.45
CA GLU A 534 -14.08 26.48 8.31
C GLU A 534 -13.04 27.57 8.63
N ASP A 535 -13.04 28.09 9.85
CA ASP A 535 -12.10 29.12 10.31
C ASP A 535 -10.68 28.57 10.51
N VAL A 536 -10.58 27.31 10.94
CA VAL A 536 -9.32 26.59 11.12
C VAL A 536 -8.71 26.28 9.74
N VAL A 537 -9.51 25.77 8.80
CA VAL A 537 -9.06 25.45 7.44
C VAL A 537 -8.54 26.71 6.75
N ARG A 538 -9.33 27.80 6.74
CA ARG A 538 -8.95 29.06 6.09
C ARG A 538 -7.66 29.67 6.63
N ARG A 539 -7.46 29.65 7.95
CA ARG A 539 -6.24 30.18 8.58
C ARG A 539 -5.03 29.27 8.38
N THR A 540 -5.24 27.96 8.31
CA THR A 540 -4.18 26.99 7.98
C THR A 540 -3.71 27.14 6.54
N GLU A 541 -4.64 27.34 5.59
CA GLU A 541 -4.31 27.67 4.20
C GLU A 541 -3.52 28.98 4.07
N GLN A 542 -3.85 29.97 4.90
CA GLN A 542 -3.14 31.25 4.93
C GLN A 542 -1.69 31.10 5.43
N VAL A 543 -1.44 30.23 6.42
CA VAL A 543 -0.08 29.86 6.87
C VAL A 543 0.65 29.12 5.75
N ALA A 544 0.02 28.14 5.12
CA ALA A 544 0.61 27.38 4.02
C ALA A 544 1.00 28.27 2.83
N LYS A 545 0.18 29.28 2.50
CA LYS A 545 0.49 30.28 1.47
C LYS A 545 1.74 31.10 1.82
N ARG A 546 1.91 31.50 3.08
CA ARG A 546 3.06 32.32 3.50
C ARG A 546 4.35 31.53 3.58
N VAL A 547 4.27 30.23 3.91
CA VAL A 547 5.41 29.31 3.82
C VAL A 547 5.83 29.10 2.36
N LYS A 548 4.88 29.01 1.43
CA LYS A 548 5.19 28.95 -0.02
C LYS A 548 5.87 30.23 -0.52
N GLU A 549 5.42 31.41 -0.08
CA GLU A 549 6.07 32.69 -0.42
C GLU A 549 7.53 32.75 0.06
N LEU A 550 7.83 32.22 1.26
CA LEU A 550 9.21 32.09 1.76
C LEU A 550 10.03 31.10 0.91
N TRP A 551 9.45 29.95 0.55
CA TRP A 551 10.12 28.96 -0.29
C TRP A 551 10.50 29.53 -1.65
N THR A 552 9.61 30.30 -2.29
CA THR A 552 9.91 30.99 -3.55
C THR A 552 11.05 32.00 -3.40
N ALA A 553 11.04 32.81 -2.32
CA ALA A 553 12.13 33.75 -2.05
C ALA A 553 13.49 33.05 -1.83
N VAL A 554 13.49 31.87 -1.20
CA VAL A 554 14.69 31.05 -1.00
C VAL A 554 15.25 30.54 -2.33
N VAL A 555 14.37 30.11 -3.25
CA VAL A 555 14.75 29.66 -4.59
C VAL A 555 15.31 30.81 -5.44
N GLU A 556 14.80 32.03 -5.25
CA GLU A 556 15.25 33.22 -5.98
C GLU A 556 16.50 33.90 -5.37
N CYS A 557 17.05 33.35 -4.27
CA CYS A 557 18.23 33.88 -3.56
C CYS A 557 18.10 35.35 -3.09
N ASP A 558 16.88 35.84 -2.83
CA ASP A 558 16.66 37.20 -2.34
C ASP A 558 16.61 37.26 -0.81
N PHE A 559 17.79 37.29 -0.20
CA PHE A 559 17.97 37.31 1.27
C PHE A 559 17.32 38.52 1.96
N ARG A 560 16.98 39.60 1.25
CA ARG A 560 16.34 40.79 1.83
C ARG A 560 14.86 40.57 2.13
N THR A 561 14.24 39.57 1.51
CA THR A 561 12.81 39.26 1.67
C THR A 561 12.55 38.22 2.77
N PHE A 562 13.58 37.56 3.30
CA PHE A 562 13.43 36.48 4.27
C PHE A 562 12.84 36.97 5.60
N VAL A 563 13.33 38.09 6.11
CA VAL A 563 12.85 38.69 7.36
C VAL A 563 11.38 39.13 7.22
N PRO A 564 10.96 39.86 6.16
CA PRO A 564 9.55 40.12 5.89
C PRO A 564 8.68 38.88 5.69
N CYS A 565 9.19 37.80 5.08
CA CYS A 565 8.45 36.55 4.89
C CYS A 565 8.27 35.78 6.21
N ALA A 566 9.31 35.67 7.01
CA ALA A 566 9.25 35.05 8.34
C ALA A 566 8.26 35.78 9.25
N GLU A 567 8.23 37.11 9.21
CA GLU A 567 7.33 37.89 10.04
C GLU A 567 5.86 37.77 9.60
N ARG A 568 5.62 37.64 8.29
CA ARG A 568 4.27 37.34 7.76
C ARG A 568 3.79 35.92 8.09
N ILE A 569 4.69 34.95 8.21
CA ILE A 569 4.38 33.60 8.72
C ILE A 569 4.04 33.67 10.21
N ARG A 570 4.85 34.38 11.00
CA ARG A 570 4.64 34.54 12.45
C ARG A 570 3.27 35.15 12.76
N VAL A 571 2.87 36.19 12.01
CA VAL A 571 1.55 36.81 12.14
C VAL A 571 0.41 35.84 11.77
N ALA A 572 0.54 35.12 10.65
CA ALA A 572 -0.47 34.15 10.22
C ALA A 572 -0.64 32.99 11.24
N VAL A 573 0.44 32.54 11.86
CA VAL A 573 0.42 31.53 12.92
C VAL A 573 -0.20 32.08 14.21
N ALA A 574 0.10 33.33 14.58
CA ALA A 574 -0.53 33.97 15.73
C ALA A 574 -2.06 34.13 15.54
N GLU A 575 -2.51 34.46 14.33
CA GLU A 575 -3.94 34.53 13.97
C GLU A 575 -4.63 33.16 14.02
N LEU A 576 -3.93 32.09 13.63
CA LEU A 576 -4.41 30.71 13.74
C LEU A 576 -4.47 30.24 15.20
N ILE A 577 -3.56 30.68 16.06
CA ILE A 577 -3.61 30.34 17.49
C ILE A 577 -4.72 31.13 18.20
N ALA A 578 -4.97 32.37 17.78
CA ALA A 578 -5.96 33.25 18.41
C ALA A 578 -7.43 32.76 18.28
N ILE A 579 -7.72 31.84 17.36
CA ILE A 579 -9.07 31.25 17.24
C ILE A 579 -9.32 30.14 18.27
N PHE A 580 -8.29 29.64 18.94
CA PHE A 580 -8.45 28.68 20.03
C PHE A 580 -8.58 29.43 21.35
N PRO A 581 -9.51 29.03 22.24
CA PRO A 581 -9.64 29.66 23.54
C PRO A 581 -8.33 29.53 24.31
N GLN A 582 -7.71 30.66 24.63
CA GLN A 582 -6.54 30.71 25.49
C GLN A 582 -6.96 30.20 26.87
N VAL A 583 -6.44 29.05 27.27
CA VAL A 583 -6.65 28.50 28.61
C VAL A 583 -6.06 29.53 29.59
N ARG A 584 -6.93 30.33 30.23
CA ARG A 584 -6.52 31.11 31.39
C ARG A 584 -6.27 30.09 32.50
N SER A 585 -4.99 29.89 32.81
CA SER A 585 -4.48 29.13 33.95
C SER A 585 -5.12 29.56 35.26
#